data_AF-A0A515ELR7-F1
#
_entry.id   AF-A0A515ELR7-F1
#
_cell.length_a   1.000
_cell.length_b   1.000
_cell.length_c   1.000
_cell.angle_alpha   90.00
_cell.angle_beta   90.00
_cell.angle_gamma   90.00
#
_symmetry.space_group_name_H-M   'P 1'
#
loop_
_entity.id
_entity.type
_entity.pdbx_description
1 polymer ?
#
loop_
_entity_poly.entity_id
_entity_poly.type
_entity_poly.pdbx_seq_one_letter_code
_entity_poly.pdbx_strand_id
1 'polypeptide(L)'
;MKWHSVYWVVVTCMVSACSSGTNFSQHPGFASYYEQHPRRTTVADAQERLLLERHKPHVWLPAGHAGPIDFYGDYIAHGTLVSGDGKVQVQAPSQDVLNRFKADPLAVFSHRPNSSAQTAGAKVFARVDIADVALGVGPPRRFKFLSYHLVFRHSGLVAGLAWWQAWALQCMGDVDDWHQLDHYTAATVVLNESERPVALMLQQHNGVRTYVLGEGVNGQSVQVASDGRLELDVAVRSNELYPHRTGRTIRRAVGFVSSQTLPYLMELAPASGMASADVSDPAHEATYALAYLAPSDAFYSFAGYLGERRVLPGRDGPPGADYNAFPSFKPLGTQLVASYWREGNADDLARLLPVLAHDSPVVSAIQAQAAELGATLRKLGH
;
A
#
# COMPACT_ATOMS: atom_id res chain seq x y z
N MET A 1 27.22 -36.28 -2.76
CA MET A 1 26.67 -35.87 -4.06
C MET A 1 25.32 -36.55 -4.27
N LYS A 2 24.24 -35.91 -3.82
CA LYS A 2 22.85 -36.27 -4.15
C LYS A 2 22.05 -34.97 -4.16
N TRP A 3 22.22 -34.23 -5.25
CA TRP A 3 21.23 -33.26 -5.69
C TRP A 3 20.19 -34.08 -6.44
N HIS A 4 18.96 -34.14 -5.94
CA HIS A 4 17.74 -34.23 -6.76
C HIS A 4 16.50 -34.19 -5.85
N SER A 5 15.51 -33.44 -6.35
CA SER A 5 14.09 -33.52 -5.98
C SER A 5 13.60 -32.65 -4.81
N VAL A 6 13.80 -31.32 -4.90
CA VAL A 6 12.91 -30.33 -4.26
C VAL A 6 12.67 -29.18 -5.26
N TYR A 7 11.89 -29.42 -6.31
CA TYR A 7 11.57 -28.39 -7.30
C TYR A 7 10.17 -28.63 -7.91
N TRP A 8 9.12 -28.85 -7.12
CA TRP A 8 7.75 -28.97 -7.66
C TRP A 8 6.59 -28.56 -6.73
N VAL A 9 6.81 -27.71 -5.70
CA VAL A 9 5.72 -27.28 -4.78
C VAL A 9 5.42 -25.76 -4.77
N VAL A 10 6.20 -24.91 -5.46
CA VAL A 10 6.01 -23.44 -5.36
C VAL A 10 5.26 -22.81 -6.55
N VAL A 11 4.76 -23.61 -7.50
CA VAL A 11 3.93 -23.10 -8.62
C VAL A 11 2.46 -22.93 -8.23
N THR A 12 2.00 -23.45 -7.08
CA THR A 12 0.57 -23.52 -6.75
C THR A 12 -0.04 -22.18 -6.29
N CYS A 13 0.73 -21.17 -5.87
CA CYS A 13 0.20 -19.83 -5.61
C CYS A 13 0.24 -18.89 -6.81
N MET A 14 0.88 -19.27 -7.92
CA MET A 14 0.82 -18.53 -9.20
C MET A 14 -0.25 -19.07 -10.16
N VAL A 15 -0.92 -20.18 -9.82
CA VAL A 15 -1.96 -20.81 -10.66
C VAL A 15 -3.39 -20.51 -10.17
N SER A 16 -3.59 -19.88 -9.01
CA SER A 16 -4.91 -19.34 -8.64
C SER A 16 -5.29 -18.05 -9.38
N ALA A 17 -4.40 -17.51 -10.22
CA ALA A 17 -4.69 -16.39 -11.11
C ALA A 17 -4.85 -16.81 -12.59
N CYS A 18 -4.98 -18.11 -12.87
CA CYS A 18 -5.46 -18.58 -14.16
C CYS A 18 -7.01 -18.54 -14.17
N SER A 19 -7.56 -17.44 -14.70
CA SER A 19 -8.93 -17.32 -15.26
C SER A 19 -10.17 -17.29 -14.35
N SER A 20 -10.08 -17.26 -13.01
CA SER A 20 -11.32 -17.33 -12.18
C SER A 20 -12.20 -16.07 -12.22
N GLY A 21 -11.83 -15.00 -12.92
CA GLY A 21 -12.65 -13.79 -13.06
C GLY A 21 -12.93 -13.04 -11.76
N THR A 22 -12.24 -13.39 -10.68
CA THR A 22 -12.38 -12.80 -9.35
C THR A 22 -11.20 -11.89 -9.01
N ASN A 23 -11.46 -10.73 -8.39
CA ASN A 23 -10.41 -9.86 -7.85
C ASN A 23 -10.27 -10.01 -6.33
N PHE A 24 -9.30 -9.30 -5.75
CA PHE A 24 -8.97 -9.39 -4.33
C PHE A 24 -10.13 -9.00 -3.39
N SER A 25 -11.04 -8.12 -3.81
CA SER A 25 -12.21 -7.73 -2.99
C SER A 25 -13.17 -8.89 -2.72
N GLN A 26 -13.13 -9.91 -3.58
CA GLN A 26 -13.98 -11.10 -3.49
C GLN A 26 -13.36 -12.18 -2.60
N HIS A 27 -12.18 -11.94 -2.00
CA HIS A 27 -11.60 -12.85 -1.04
C HIS A 27 -12.56 -13.07 0.15
N PRO A 28 -12.73 -14.32 0.63
CA PRO A 28 -13.58 -14.62 1.78
C PRO A 28 -13.25 -13.75 2.99
N GLY A 29 -14.30 -13.27 3.67
CA GLY A 29 -14.20 -12.47 4.89
C GLY A 29 -14.36 -10.96 4.70
N PHE A 30 -14.14 -10.40 3.50
CA PHE A 30 -14.30 -8.95 3.29
C PHE A 30 -15.73 -8.47 3.53
N ALA A 31 -16.73 -9.17 2.99
CA ALA A 31 -18.14 -8.82 3.20
C ALA A 31 -18.50 -8.79 4.69
N SER A 32 -18.17 -9.86 5.42
CA SER A 32 -18.41 -9.95 6.87
C SER A 32 -17.64 -8.88 7.66
N TYR A 33 -16.39 -8.60 7.28
CA TYR A 33 -15.59 -7.57 7.92
C TYR A 33 -16.23 -6.18 7.79
N TYR A 34 -16.62 -5.77 6.58
CA TYR A 34 -17.22 -4.45 6.34
C TYR A 34 -18.68 -4.33 6.77
N GLU A 35 -19.38 -5.45 6.97
CA GLU A 35 -20.67 -5.47 7.65
C GLU A 35 -20.51 -5.14 9.15
N GLN A 36 -19.49 -5.71 9.80
CA GLN A 36 -19.18 -5.47 11.22
C GLN A 36 -18.47 -4.12 11.46
N HIS A 37 -17.74 -3.63 10.45
CA HIS A 37 -16.97 -2.39 10.49
C HIS A 37 -17.39 -1.49 9.32
N PRO A 38 -18.62 -0.96 9.33
CA PRO A 38 -19.13 -0.17 8.22
C PRO A 38 -18.26 1.07 8.02
N ARG A 39 -17.90 1.32 6.76
CA ARG A 39 -17.12 2.50 6.38
C ARG A 39 -17.92 3.76 6.68
N ARG A 40 -17.26 4.79 7.21
CA ARG A 40 -17.86 6.10 7.43
C ARG A 40 -18.37 6.69 6.11
N THR A 41 -19.57 7.27 6.14
CA THR A 41 -20.22 7.88 4.97
C THR A 41 -19.98 9.38 4.85
N THR A 42 -19.35 9.99 5.85
CA THR A 42 -18.99 11.41 5.87
C THR A 42 -17.53 11.61 5.50
N VAL A 43 -17.28 12.71 4.78
CA VAL A 43 -15.93 13.24 4.51
C VAL A 43 -15.27 13.72 5.80
N ALA A 44 -13.96 13.97 5.76
CA ALA A 44 -13.24 14.58 6.88
C ALA A 44 -13.88 15.91 7.30
N ASP A 45 -14.07 16.12 8.60
CA ASP A 45 -14.59 17.38 9.15
C ASP A 45 -13.51 18.48 9.19
N ALA A 46 -13.85 19.67 9.67
CA ALA A 46 -12.91 20.80 9.69
C ALA A 46 -11.67 20.55 10.58
N GLN A 47 -11.82 19.86 11.71
CA GLN A 47 -10.71 19.55 12.61
C GLN A 47 -9.82 18.47 12.02
N GLU A 48 -10.42 17.43 11.45
CA GLU A 48 -9.70 16.37 10.74
C GLU A 48 -8.92 16.92 9.55
N ARG A 49 -9.49 17.83 8.76
CA ARG A 49 -8.80 18.49 7.64
C ARG A 49 -7.60 19.33 8.11
N LEU A 50 -7.76 20.10 9.19
CA LEU A 50 -6.63 20.86 9.77
C LEU A 50 -5.50 19.94 10.23
N LEU A 51 -5.84 18.78 10.79
CA LEU A 51 -4.86 17.78 11.22
C LEU A 51 -4.14 17.14 10.02
N LEU A 52 -4.88 16.81 8.94
CA LEU A 52 -4.33 16.28 7.70
C LEU A 52 -3.40 17.30 7.01
N GLU A 53 -3.78 18.58 6.95
CA GLU A 53 -2.90 19.61 6.37
C GLU A 53 -1.63 19.80 7.21
N ARG A 54 -1.74 19.79 8.55
CA ARG A 54 -0.59 19.94 9.46
C ARG A 54 0.44 18.82 9.28
N HIS A 55 -0.02 17.58 9.07
CA HIS A 55 0.84 16.40 8.97
C HIS A 55 1.05 15.91 7.54
N LYS A 56 0.73 16.75 6.54
CA LYS A 56 0.87 16.46 5.12
C LYS A 56 2.34 16.15 4.76
N PRO A 57 2.68 14.94 4.27
CA PRO A 57 4.08 14.58 4.03
C PRO A 57 4.69 15.38 2.87
N HIS A 58 6.00 15.65 2.94
CA HIS A 58 6.79 15.99 1.77
C HIS A 58 7.00 14.73 0.95
N VAL A 59 6.70 14.79 -0.35
CA VAL A 59 6.81 13.64 -1.25
C VAL A 59 7.82 13.98 -2.32
N TRP A 60 8.95 13.29 -2.32
CA TRP A 60 10.04 13.49 -3.25
C TRP A 60 9.92 12.54 -4.45
N LEU A 61 9.92 13.12 -5.63
CA LEU A 61 9.83 12.42 -6.92
C LEU A 61 11.20 12.31 -7.58
N PRO A 62 11.46 11.20 -8.29
CA PRO A 62 12.60 11.07 -9.17
C PRO A 62 12.57 12.05 -10.34
N ALA A 63 13.74 12.34 -10.91
CA ALA A 63 13.85 13.21 -12.06
C ALA A 63 13.04 12.66 -13.26
N GLY A 64 12.19 13.50 -13.86
CA GLY A 64 11.34 13.12 -14.99
C GLY A 64 10.13 12.26 -14.63
N HIS A 65 9.88 11.96 -13.35
CA HIS A 65 8.72 11.21 -12.91
C HIS A 65 7.43 12.01 -13.13
N ALA A 66 6.37 11.37 -13.66
CA ALA A 66 5.10 12.05 -13.97
C ALA A 66 4.38 12.58 -12.72
N GLY A 67 4.62 11.94 -11.59
CA GLY A 67 4.02 12.30 -10.30
C GLY A 67 2.59 11.78 -10.12
N PRO A 68 1.98 12.05 -8.96
CA PRO A 68 0.60 11.66 -8.69
C PRO A 68 -0.40 12.45 -9.55
N ILE A 69 -1.60 11.89 -9.72
CA ILE A 69 -2.69 12.44 -10.53
C ILE A 69 -3.97 12.64 -9.69
N ASP A 70 -4.95 13.36 -10.20
CA ASP A 70 -6.31 13.34 -9.67
C ASP A 70 -7.04 12.08 -10.15
N PHE A 71 -7.39 11.16 -9.25
CA PHE A 71 -8.14 9.95 -9.60
C PHE A 71 -9.41 10.24 -10.39
N TYR A 72 -10.19 11.24 -9.99
CA TYR A 72 -11.44 11.53 -10.69
C TYR A 72 -11.21 12.34 -11.96
N GLY A 73 -10.40 13.39 -11.86
CA GLY A 73 -10.14 14.33 -12.95
C GLY A 73 -9.30 13.74 -14.09
N ASP A 74 -8.27 12.96 -13.76
CA ASP A 74 -7.25 12.50 -14.72
C ASP A 74 -7.35 11.02 -15.08
N TYR A 75 -8.03 10.20 -14.27
CA TYR A 75 -8.16 8.76 -14.52
C TYR A 75 -9.60 8.36 -14.87
N ILE A 76 -10.55 8.58 -13.95
CA ILE A 76 -11.95 8.17 -14.11
C ILE A 76 -12.65 8.94 -15.25
N ALA A 77 -12.40 10.24 -15.39
CA ALA A 77 -12.93 11.05 -16.49
C ALA A 77 -12.48 10.59 -17.89
N HIS A 78 -11.46 9.73 -17.97
CA HIS A 78 -10.87 9.24 -19.21
C HIS A 78 -10.99 7.72 -19.33
N GLY A 79 -12.19 7.18 -19.14
CA GLY A 79 -12.41 5.75 -19.31
C GLY A 79 -13.86 5.37 -19.51
N THR A 80 -14.14 4.08 -19.40
CA THR A 80 -15.49 3.52 -19.52
C THR A 80 -15.76 2.58 -18.36
N LEU A 81 -16.89 2.75 -17.69
CA LEU A 81 -17.40 1.79 -16.73
C LEU A 81 -18.40 0.86 -17.41
N VAL A 82 -18.24 -0.45 -17.21
CA VAL A 82 -19.16 -1.50 -17.65
C VAL A 82 -19.66 -2.25 -16.42
N SER A 83 -20.98 -2.44 -16.27
CA SER A 83 -21.57 -3.23 -15.18
C SER A 83 -21.26 -4.73 -15.33
N GLY A 84 -21.41 -5.48 -14.24
CA GLY A 84 -21.18 -6.93 -14.23
C GLY A 84 -22.05 -7.73 -15.20
N ASP A 85 -23.27 -7.25 -15.49
CA ASP A 85 -24.17 -7.85 -16.48
C ASP A 85 -23.96 -7.33 -17.91
N GLY A 86 -23.01 -6.42 -18.10
CA GLY A 86 -22.68 -5.80 -19.39
C GLY A 86 -23.73 -4.85 -19.95
N LYS A 87 -24.86 -4.62 -19.25
CA LYS A 87 -25.97 -3.81 -19.78
C LYS A 87 -25.75 -2.31 -19.64
N VAL A 88 -25.00 -1.89 -18.64
CA VAL A 88 -24.70 -0.48 -18.41
C VAL A 88 -23.27 -0.22 -18.83
N GLN A 89 -23.12 0.72 -19.77
CA GLN A 89 -21.83 1.22 -20.21
C GLN A 89 -21.85 2.75 -20.14
N VAL A 90 -20.99 3.33 -19.32
CA VAL A 90 -20.89 4.79 -19.15
C VAL A 90 -19.47 5.23 -19.49
N GLN A 91 -19.35 6.08 -20.52
CA GLN A 91 -18.10 6.76 -20.85
C GLN A 91 -17.90 7.95 -19.93
N ALA A 92 -16.65 8.21 -19.53
CA ALA A 92 -16.26 9.26 -18.59
C ALA A 92 -17.20 9.32 -17.37
N PRO A 93 -17.38 8.20 -16.63
CA PRO A 93 -18.33 8.15 -15.53
C PRO A 93 -17.99 9.20 -14.48
N SER A 94 -19.02 9.85 -13.91
CA SER A 94 -18.82 10.73 -12.76
C SER A 94 -18.53 9.93 -11.48
N GLN A 95 -18.08 10.62 -10.43
CA GLN A 95 -17.96 10.04 -9.10
C GLN A 95 -19.27 9.39 -8.60
N ASP A 96 -20.41 10.02 -8.85
CA ASP A 96 -21.73 9.48 -8.47
C ASP A 96 -22.08 8.22 -9.27
N VAL A 97 -21.73 8.18 -10.55
CA VAL A 97 -21.88 6.96 -11.36
C VAL A 97 -21.04 5.84 -10.77
N LEU A 98 -19.76 6.08 -10.49
CA LEU A 98 -18.87 5.06 -9.94
C LEU A 98 -19.36 4.56 -8.57
N ASN A 99 -19.85 5.46 -7.72
CA ASN A 99 -20.43 5.13 -6.41
C ASN A 99 -21.68 4.25 -6.48
N ARG A 100 -22.49 4.34 -7.54
CA ARG A 100 -23.65 3.44 -7.73
C ARG A 100 -23.25 2.00 -8.03
N PHE A 101 -22.09 1.79 -8.63
CA PHE A 101 -21.59 0.45 -9.00
C PHE A 101 -20.54 -0.12 -8.04
N LYS A 102 -20.17 0.61 -6.97
CA LYS A 102 -19.08 0.18 -6.07
C LYS A 102 -19.30 -1.16 -5.37
N ALA A 103 -20.55 -1.60 -5.23
CA ALA A 103 -20.87 -2.91 -4.65
C ALA A 103 -20.97 -4.04 -5.68
N ASP A 104 -20.86 -3.74 -6.99
CA ASP A 104 -20.85 -4.74 -8.05
C ASP A 104 -19.43 -5.29 -8.23
N PRO A 105 -19.14 -6.54 -7.80
CA PRO A 105 -17.79 -7.10 -7.87
C PRO A 105 -17.37 -7.46 -9.30
N LEU A 106 -18.32 -7.46 -10.25
CA LEU A 106 -18.07 -7.77 -11.65
C LEU A 106 -18.00 -6.50 -12.53
N ALA A 107 -18.27 -5.32 -11.97
CA ALA A 107 -18.12 -4.06 -12.69
C ALA A 107 -16.65 -3.81 -13.05
N VAL A 108 -16.39 -3.33 -14.26
CA VAL A 108 -15.05 -3.07 -14.78
C VAL A 108 -14.98 -1.65 -15.31
N PHE A 109 -14.04 -0.87 -14.79
CA PHE A 109 -13.62 0.38 -15.38
C PHE A 109 -12.41 0.15 -16.28
N SER A 110 -12.43 0.62 -17.51
CA SER A 110 -11.27 0.57 -18.43
C SER A 110 -10.78 1.98 -18.73
N HIS A 111 -9.54 2.27 -18.34
CA HIS A 111 -8.91 3.57 -18.59
C HIS A 111 -8.44 3.68 -20.04
N ARG A 112 -8.68 4.83 -20.65
CA ARG A 112 -8.20 5.19 -21.98
C ARG A 112 -7.32 6.44 -21.83
N PRO A 113 -5.99 6.29 -21.71
CA PRO A 113 -5.12 7.42 -21.51
C PRO A 113 -5.29 8.41 -22.67
N ASN A 114 -5.57 9.67 -22.32
CA ASN A 114 -5.60 10.75 -23.29
C ASN A 114 -4.27 11.50 -23.22
N SER A 115 -3.39 11.24 -24.19
CA SER A 115 -2.06 11.87 -24.26
C SER A 115 -2.11 13.39 -24.43
N SER A 116 -3.26 13.96 -24.83
CA SER A 116 -3.45 15.40 -24.96
C SER A 116 -4.17 16.05 -23.78
N ALA A 117 -4.60 15.28 -22.77
CA ALA A 117 -5.30 15.84 -21.61
C ALA A 117 -4.31 16.55 -20.69
N GLN A 118 -4.58 17.81 -20.40
CA GLN A 118 -3.86 18.56 -19.38
C GLN A 118 -4.27 18.00 -18.00
N THR A 119 -3.29 17.67 -17.17
CA THR A 119 -3.56 17.15 -15.82
C THR A 119 -4.24 18.22 -14.97
N ALA A 120 -5.29 17.85 -14.24
CA ALA A 120 -6.09 18.75 -13.40
C ALA A 120 -5.34 19.22 -12.12
N GLY A 121 -4.05 18.90 -12.01
CA GLY A 121 -3.24 19.05 -10.80
C GLY A 121 -3.38 17.85 -9.88
N ALA A 122 -2.28 17.42 -9.28
CA ALA A 122 -2.26 16.23 -8.44
C ALA A 122 -3.14 16.39 -7.17
N LYS A 123 -3.95 15.37 -6.88
CA LYS A 123 -4.71 15.28 -5.63
C LYS A 123 -4.30 14.04 -4.85
N VAL A 124 -4.10 14.23 -3.56
CA VAL A 124 -3.85 13.14 -2.60
C VAL A 124 -5.08 12.99 -1.74
N PHE A 125 -5.66 11.80 -1.75
CA PHE A 125 -6.89 11.53 -1.01
C PHE A 125 -6.54 11.21 0.44
N ALA A 126 -6.97 12.10 1.33
CA ALA A 126 -6.57 12.11 2.72
C ALA A 126 -7.77 11.81 3.62
N ARG A 127 -7.57 10.97 4.64
CA ARG A 127 -8.60 10.67 5.65
C ARG A 127 -8.00 10.42 7.02
N VAL A 128 -8.85 10.51 8.04
CA VAL A 128 -8.53 10.17 9.42
C VAL A 128 -9.35 8.97 9.84
N ASP A 129 -8.66 7.95 10.33
CA ASP A 129 -9.24 6.81 11.03
C ASP A 129 -8.78 6.83 12.50
N ILE A 130 -9.59 6.25 13.39
CA ILE A 130 -9.28 6.18 14.83
C ILE A 130 -9.44 4.73 15.29
N ALA A 131 -8.44 4.21 16.00
CA ALA A 131 -8.52 2.87 16.56
C ALA A 131 -7.85 2.80 17.95
N ASP A 132 -8.42 1.95 18.80
CA ASP A 132 -7.78 1.52 20.04
C ASP A 132 -6.85 0.34 19.74
N VAL A 133 -5.61 0.45 20.18
CA VAL A 133 -4.54 -0.51 19.90
C VAL A 133 -4.00 -1.08 21.20
N ALA A 134 -4.06 -2.41 21.34
CA ALA A 134 -3.44 -3.11 22.45
C ALA A 134 -1.93 -3.27 22.19
N LEU A 135 -1.08 -2.71 23.06
CA LEU A 135 0.39 -2.73 22.96
C LEU A 135 1.04 -3.73 23.93
N GLY A 136 0.36 -4.87 24.15
CA GLY A 136 0.81 -5.99 24.99
C GLY A 136 0.71 -5.76 26.50
N VAL A 137 1.02 -4.56 27.00
CA VAL A 137 0.97 -4.23 28.44
C VAL A 137 0.11 -2.99 28.68
N GLY A 138 -0.82 -3.09 29.62
CA GLY A 138 -1.74 -2.01 29.98
C GLY A 138 -3.03 -1.98 29.14
N PRO A 139 -3.89 -0.97 29.35
CA PRO A 139 -5.09 -0.81 28.56
C PRO A 139 -4.77 -0.46 27.09
N PRO A 140 -5.68 -0.74 26.14
CA PRO A 140 -5.56 -0.24 24.77
C PRO A 140 -5.36 1.29 24.74
N ARG A 141 -4.51 1.75 23.83
CA ARG A 141 -4.23 3.17 23.59
C ARG A 141 -4.92 3.65 22.33
N ARG A 142 -5.40 4.89 22.33
CA ARG A 142 -6.16 5.44 21.20
C ARG A 142 -5.24 6.17 20.25
N PHE A 143 -5.20 5.74 18.99
CA PHE A 143 -4.38 6.35 17.95
C PHE A 143 -5.24 6.96 16.84
N LYS A 144 -4.75 8.03 16.23
CA LYS A 144 -5.27 8.59 14.98
C LYS A 144 -4.38 8.15 13.83
N PHE A 145 -4.97 7.69 12.75
CA PHE A 145 -4.30 7.22 11.55
C PHE A 145 -4.62 8.19 10.41
N LEU A 146 -3.66 9.00 9.99
CA LEU A 146 -3.80 9.97 8.91
C LEU A 146 -3.26 9.35 7.63
N SER A 147 -4.15 8.78 6.84
CA SER A 147 -3.80 8.11 5.58
C SER A 147 -3.86 9.09 4.42
N TYR A 148 -2.80 9.10 3.61
CA TYR A 148 -2.62 9.90 2.40
C TYR A 148 -2.42 8.94 1.24
N HIS A 149 -3.43 8.81 0.38
CA HIS A 149 -3.35 7.96 -0.80
C HIS A 149 -2.90 8.78 -2.01
N LEU A 150 -1.72 8.44 -2.51
CA LEU A 150 -1.20 8.92 -3.78
C LEU A 150 -1.72 8.02 -4.89
N VAL A 151 -2.10 8.64 -6.00
CA VAL A 151 -2.63 7.92 -7.15
C VAL A 151 -1.72 8.16 -8.33
N PHE A 152 -1.21 7.10 -8.93
CA PHE A 152 -0.43 7.15 -10.15
C PHE A 152 -1.20 6.45 -11.27
N ARG A 153 -1.04 6.94 -12.49
CA ARG A 153 -1.79 6.42 -13.65
C ARG A 153 -1.49 4.95 -13.92
N HIS A 154 -0.24 4.55 -13.73
CA HIS A 154 0.27 3.19 -13.88
C HIS A 154 1.36 2.95 -12.84
N SER A 155 1.59 1.69 -12.53
CA SER A 155 2.78 1.23 -11.81
C SER A 155 3.57 0.29 -12.69
N GLY A 156 4.88 0.49 -12.70
CA GLY A 156 5.79 -0.45 -13.33
C GLY A 156 6.35 -1.48 -12.33
N LEU A 157 7.21 -2.34 -12.83
CA LEU A 157 7.97 -3.29 -12.01
C LEU A 157 9.04 -2.57 -11.18
N VAL A 158 9.65 -3.28 -10.25
CA VAL A 158 10.81 -2.78 -9.51
C VAL A 158 11.97 -2.40 -10.44
N ALA A 159 12.68 -1.31 -10.12
CA ALA A 159 13.73 -0.76 -11.00
C ALA A 159 15.07 -1.53 -10.93
N GLY A 160 15.30 -2.29 -9.85
CA GLY A 160 16.52 -3.07 -9.59
C GLY A 160 16.49 -4.50 -10.12
N LEU A 161 15.67 -4.80 -11.13
CA LEU A 161 15.68 -6.10 -11.80
C LEU A 161 17.03 -6.40 -12.44
N ALA A 162 17.47 -7.66 -12.38
CA ALA A 162 18.59 -8.10 -13.18
C ALA A 162 18.27 -7.95 -14.68
N TRP A 163 19.26 -7.63 -15.51
CA TRP A 163 19.06 -7.33 -16.94
C TRP A 163 18.30 -8.45 -17.69
N TRP A 164 18.56 -9.71 -17.35
CA TRP A 164 17.89 -10.85 -17.97
C TRP A 164 16.44 -11.00 -17.52
N GLN A 165 16.12 -10.65 -16.27
CA GLN A 165 14.75 -10.63 -15.75
C GLN A 165 13.95 -9.52 -16.43
N ALA A 166 14.54 -8.32 -16.52
CA ALA A 166 13.93 -7.19 -17.21
C ALA A 166 13.65 -7.52 -18.68
N TRP A 167 14.61 -8.14 -19.37
CA TRP A 167 14.44 -8.58 -20.76
C TRP A 167 13.30 -9.59 -20.92
N ALA A 168 13.27 -10.64 -20.08
CA ALA A 168 12.21 -11.65 -20.15
C ALA A 168 10.82 -11.05 -19.87
N LEU A 169 10.71 -10.14 -18.89
CA LEU A 169 9.46 -9.48 -18.54
C LEU A 169 9.01 -8.47 -19.59
N GLN A 170 9.95 -7.80 -20.28
CA GLN A 170 9.66 -6.91 -21.39
C GLN A 170 9.03 -7.64 -22.58
N CYS A 171 9.34 -8.94 -22.78
CA CYS A 171 8.64 -9.77 -23.75
C CYS A 171 7.17 -10.06 -23.37
N MET A 172 6.82 -9.92 -22.09
CA MET A 172 5.47 -10.19 -21.57
C MET A 172 4.63 -8.91 -21.42
N GLY A 173 5.26 -7.73 -21.36
CA GLY A 173 4.58 -6.44 -21.39
C GLY A 173 5.51 -5.28 -21.04
N ASP A 174 4.96 -4.07 -21.00
CA ASP A 174 5.73 -2.89 -20.59
C ASP A 174 6.14 -3.01 -19.12
N VAL A 175 7.42 -2.80 -18.83
CA VAL A 175 7.96 -2.85 -17.48
C VAL A 175 7.69 -1.55 -16.72
N ASP A 176 7.49 -0.43 -17.40
CA ASP A 176 7.16 0.88 -16.81
C ASP A 176 5.63 1.08 -16.65
N ASP A 177 4.80 0.32 -17.38
CA ASP A 177 3.35 0.14 -17.18
C ASP A 177 3.01 -1.35 -17.06
N TRP A 178 3.30 -1.90 -15.87
CA TRP A 178 2.97 -3.28 -15.55
C TRP A 178 1.47 -3.41 -15.26
N HIS A 179 0.94 -2.60 -14.34
CA HIS A 179 -0.51 -2.52 -14.07
C HIS A 179 -1.05 -1.10 -14.16
N GLN A 180 -2.31 -1.00 -14.60
CA GLN A 180 -3.04 0.25 -14.59
C GLN A 180 -3.45 0.61 -13.17
N LEU A 181 -3.43 1.91 -12.88
CA LEU A 181 -3.79 2.51 -11.61
C LEU A 181 -2.98 1.97 -10.43
N ASP A 182 -2.12 2.81 -9.90
CA ASP A 182 -1.53 2.60 -8.59
C ASP A 182 -2.19 3.55 -7.59
N HIS A 183 -3.18 3.07 -6.86
CA HIS A 183 -3.83 3.86 -5.79
C HIS A 183 -3.59 3.27 -4.40
N TYR A 184 -2.81 2.18 -4.34
CA TYR A 184 -2.43 1.53 -3.10
C TYR A 184 -1.22 2.20 -2.47
N THR A 185 -0.54 3.08 -3.20
CA THR A 185 0.53 3.94 -2.70
C THR A 185 0.03 4.86 -1.58
N ALA A 186 0.10 4.39 -0.34
CA ALA A 186 -0.44 5.08 0.81
C ALA A 186 0.62 5.27 1.91
N ALA A 187 0.66 6.47 2.46
CA ALA A 187 1.38 6.78 3.69
C ALA A 187 0.38 7.06 4.81
N THR A 188 0.56 6.43 5.97
CA THR A 188 -0.28 6.68 7.14
C THR A 188 0.58 7.17 8.30
N VAL A 189 0.37 8.43 8.68
CA VAL A 189 1.00 9.01 9.88
C VAL A 189 0.15 8.64 11.10
N VAL A 190 0.77 8.00 12.07
CA VAL A 190 0.09 7.54 13.29
C VAL A 190 0.38 8.53 14.41
N LEU A 191 -0.68 9.13 14.96
CA LEU A 191 -0.58 10.05 16.08
C LEU A 191 -1.07 9.39 17.37
N ASN A 192 -0.38 9.70 18.47
CA ASN A 192 -0.84 9.35 19.80
C ASN A 192 -1.96 10.29 20.30
N GLU A 193 -2.38 10.11 21.55
CA GLU A 193 -3.45 10.87 22.20
C GLU A 193 -3.16 12.37 22.31
N SER A 194 -1.88 12.76 22.25
CA SER A 194 -1.41 14.16 22.26
C SER A 194 -1.23 14.73 20.84
N GLU A 195 -1.73 14.05 19.82
CA GLU A 195 -1.58 14.40 18.40
C GLU A 195 -0.10 14.50 17.93
N ARG A 196 0.81 13.81 18.62
CA ARG A 196 2.22 13.73 18.20
C ARG A 196 2.40 12.54 17.27
N PRO A 197 3.12 12.68 16.15
CA PRO A 197 3.41 11.55 15.28
C PRO A 197 4.39 10.60 15.99
N VAL A 198 4.04 9.32 16.02
CA VAL A 198 4.81 8.27 16.70
C VAL A 198 5.24 7.15 15.77
N ALA A 199 4.51 6.94 14.66
CA ALA A 199 4.85 5.97 13.64
C ALA A 199 4.42 6.43 12.25
N LEU A 200 5.04 5.83 11.24
CA LEU A 200 4.71 5.95 9.83
C LEU A 200 4.45 4.55 9.29
N MET A 201 3.27 4.30 8.75
CA MET A 201 2.97 3.08 8.01
C MET A 201 2.99 3.38 6.52
N LEU A 202 3.76 2.60 5.76
CA LEU A 202 3.81 2.72 4.31
C LEU A 202 3.23 1.45 3.70
N GLN A 203 2.31 1.62 2.77
CA GLN A 203 1.93 0.54 1.88
C GLN A 203 3.02 0.37 0.83
N GLN A 204 3.55 -0.85 0.76
CA GLN A 204 4.70 -1.23 -0.06
C GLN A 204 4.39 -2.56 -0.75
N HIS A 205 4.17 -2.53 -2.07
CA HIS A 205 3.67 -3.66 -2.86
C HIS A 205 2.38 -4.21 -2.25
N ASN A 206 2.28 -5.53 -2.08
CA ASN A 206 1.15 -6.18 -1.43
C ASN A 206 1.33 -6.30 0.10
N GLY A 207 2.03 -5.36 0.72
CA GLY A 207 2.30 -5.35 2.16
C GLY A 207 2.22 -3.95 2.76
N VAL A 208 2.27 -3.91 4.09
CA VAL A 208 2.44 -2.68 4.86
C VAL A 208 3.72 -2.81 5.68
N ARG A 209 4.40 -1.69 5.92
CA ARG A 209 5.56 -1.60 6.82
C ARG A 209 5.39 -0.43 7.78
N THR A 210 5.58 -0.68 9.07
CA THR A 210 5.58 0.33 10.14
C THR A 210 7.01 0.73 10.48
N TYR A 211 7.25 2.03 10.52
CA TYR A 211 8.47 2.67 11.03
C TYR A 211 8.12 3.51 12.26
N VAL A 212 8.85 3.34 13.36
CA VAL A 212 8.63 4.14 14.58
C VAL A 212 9.48 5.41 14.52
N LEU A 213 8.87 6.57 14.79
CA LEU A 213 9.57 7.86 14.75
C LEU A 213 10.52 8.00 15.94
N GLY A 214 11.76 8.41 15.65
CA GLY A 214 12.84 8.50 16.64
C GLY A 214 13.60 7.18 16.83
N GLU A 215 13.14 6.08 16.21
CA GLU A 215 13.91 4.85 16.17
C GLU A 215 14.97 4.91 15.06
N GLY A 216 16.23 4.69 15.44
CA GLY A 216 17.34 4.51 14.50
C GLY A 216 17.67 3.02 14.36
N VAL A 217 17.59 2.50 13.15
CA VAL A 217 17.99 1.13 12.80
C VAL A 217 19.13 1.22 11.78
N ASN A 218 20.27 0.60 12.06
CA ASN A 218 21.45 0.65 11.19
C ASN A 218 21.89 2.09 10.81
N GLY A 219 21.74 3.03 11.76
CA GLY A 219 22.05 4.45 11.53
C GLY A 219 21.03 5.20 10.69
N GLN A 220 19.87 4.61 10.42
CA GLN A 220 18.81 5.18 9.60
C GLN A 220 17.55 5.35 10.44
N SER A 221 16.97 6.54 10.41
CA SER A 221 15.70 6.87 11.04
C SER A 221 14.79 7.53 10.02
N VAL A 222 13.47 7.46 10.26
CA VAL A 222 12.51 8.28 9.51
C VAL A 222 12.89 9.75 9.68
N GLN A 223 13.10 10.44 8.57
CA GLN A 223 13.43 11.86 8.57
C GLN A 223 12.17 12.69 8.81
N VAL A 224 12.33 13.73 9.63
CA VAL A 224 11.31 14.75 9.88
C VAL A 224 11.92 16.06 9.43
N ALA A 225 11.26 16.73 8.49
CA ALA A 225 11.69 18.03 7.98
C ALA A 225 11.68 19.08 9.10
N SER A 226 12.34 20.22 8.86
CA SER A 226 12.41 21.31 9.83
C SER A 226 11.05 21.91 10.20
N ASP A 227 10.04 21.74 9.35
CA ASP A 227 8.67 22.18 9.61
C ASP A 227 7.81 21.11 10.33
N GLY A 228 8.42 19.99 10.71
CA GLY A 228 7.78 18.89 11.45
C GLY A 228 7.06 17.86 10.58
N ARG A 229 7.08 17.99 9.25
CA ARG A 229 6.43 17.05 8.33
C ARG A 229 7.37 15.89 7.97
N LEU A 230 6.79 14.73 7.71
CA LEU A 230 7.54 13.55 7.30
C LEU A 230 7.95 13.67 5.83
N GLU A 231 9.12 13.14 5.50
CA GLU A 231 9.63 13.12 4.13
C GLU A 231 9.61 11.69 3.57
N LEU A 232 9.07 11.54 2.37
CA LEU A 232 8.89 10.28 1.68
C LEU A 232 9.51 10.33 0.28
N ASP A 233 10.15 9.26 -0.15
CA ASP A 233 10.59 9.08 -1.54
C ASP A 233 9.61 8.19 -2.29
N VAL A 234 9.37 8.52 -3.55
CA VAL A 234 8.69 7.66 -4.53
C VAL A 234 9.73 6.83 -5.30
N ALA A 235 9.50 5.54 -5.44
CA ALA A 235 10.33 4.67 -6.25
C ALA A 235 10.24 5.03 -7.75
N VAL A 236 11.35 4.90 -8.47
CA VAL A 236 11.51 5.32 -9.87
C VAL A 236 10.48 4.71 -10.83
N ARG A 237 10.02 3.49 -10.57
CA ARG A 237 9.18 2.74 -11.52
C ARG A 237 7.90 2.18 -10.90
N SER A 238 7.97 1.64 -9.69
CA SER A 238 6.84 1.03 -8.98
C SER A 238 6.01 2.03 -8.16
N ASN A 239 6.38 3.31 -8.15
CA ASN A 239 5.77 4.36 -7.33
C ASN A 239 5.76 4.14 -5.81
N GLU A 240 6.30 3.03 -5.31
CA GLU A 240 6.25 2.66 -3.90
C GLU A 240 6.89 3.71 -3.00
N LEU A 241 6.32 3.90 -1.80
CA LEU A 241 6.80 4.90 -0.84
C LEU A 241 7.88 4.32 0.06
N TYR A 242 8.90 5.12 0.32
CA TYR A 242 9.96 4.82 1.28
C TYR A 242 10.23 6.04 2.17
N PRO A 243 10.72 5.86 3.41
CA PRO A 243 11.22 6.99 4.18
C PRO A 243 12.37 7.68 3.44
N HIS A 244 12.34 9.01 3.37
CA HIS A 244 13.30 9.81 2.61
C HIS A 244 14.76 9.49 2.94
N ARG A 245 15.58 9.41 1.89
CA ARG A 245 17.05 9.39 2.00
C ARG A 245 17.64 10.27 0.92
N THR A 246 18.70 11.00 1.26
CA THR A 246 19.39 11.84 0.29
C THR A 246 20.07 10.99 -0.78
N GLY A 247 19.79 11.32 -2.04
CA GLY A 247 20.36 10.64 -3.21
C GLY A 247 19.80 9.25 -3.49
N ARG A 248 20.34 8.65 -4.54
CA ARG A 248 19.87 7.36 -5.07
C ARG A 248 20.06 6.23 -4.05
N THR A 249 18.97 5.55 -3.70
CA THR A 249 18.96 4.46 -2.74
C THR A 249 18.30 3.21 -3.31
N ILE A 250 18.93 2.05 -3.07
CA ILE A 250 18.35 0.72 -3.33
C ILE A 250 17.47 0.31 -2.15
N ARG A 251 16.25 -0.14 -2.43
CA ARG A 251 15.23 -0.51 -1.43
C ARG A 251 14.81 -1.95 -1.66
N ARG A 252 14.91 -2.82 -0.66
CA ARG A 252 14.50 -4.23 -0.81
C ARG A 252 13.00 -4.30 -1.06
N ALA A 253 12.63 -5.04 -2.09
CA ALA A 253 11.25 -5.16 -2.54
C ALA A 253 10.90 -6.61 -2.84
N VAL A 254 9.67 -6.99 -2.50
CA VAL A 254 9.11 -8.32 -2.74
C VAL A 254 7.65 -8.15 -3.11
N GLY A 255 7.14 -8.99 -4.00
CA GLY A 255 5.73 -8.92 -4.38
C GLY A 255 4.79 -9.19 -3.19
N PHE A 256 5.16 -10.13 -2.30
CA PHE A 256 4.37 -10.46 -1.10
C PHE A 256 5.28 -10.72 0.09
N VAL A 257 4.86 -10.24 1.26
CA VAL A 257 5.51 -10.58 2.54
C VAL A 257 5.08 -11.97 2.98
N SER A 258 6.04 -12.86 3.20
CA SER A 258 5.84 -14.24 3.66
C SER A 258 7.04 -14.69 4.50
N SER A 259 6.95 -15.87 5.11
CA SER A 259 8.07 -16.46 5.85
C SER A 259 9.33 -16.66 4.99
N GLN A 260 9.20 -16.73 3.67
CA GLN A 260 10.31 -16.90 2.73
C GLN A 260 10.93 -15.56 2.28
N THR A 261 10.14 -14.49 2.25
CA THR A 261 10.55 -13.18 1.72
C THR A 261 10.92 -12.18 2.81
N LEU A 262 10.36 -12.32 4.01
CA LEU A 262 10.65 -11.45 5.15
C LEU A 262 12.14 -11.42 5.53
N PRO A 263 12.88 -12.55 5.61
CA PRO A 263 14.32 -12.52 5.91
C PRO A 263 15.13 -11.64 4.94
N TYR A 264 14.76 -11.63 3.65
CA TYR A 264 15.39 -10.75 2.67
C TYR A 264 15.06 -9.28 2.94
N LEU A 265 13.77 -8.94 3.13
CA LEU A 265 13.35 -7.57 3.46
C LEU A 265 14.04 -7.03 4.71
N MET A 266 14.28 -7.89 5.71
CA MET A 266 14.92 -7.55 6.98
C MET A 266 16.44 -7.57 6.95
N GLU A 267 17.08 -7.78 5.81
CA GLU A 267 18.56 -7.84 5.73
C GLU A 267 19.24 -9.03 6.42
N LEU A 268 18.48 -10.08 6.68
CA LEU A 268 18.96 -11.28 7.36
C LEU A 268 19.24 -12.44 6.40
N ALA A 269 18.83 -12.33 5.13
CA ALA A 269 19.09 -13.31 4.09
C ALA A 269 19.38 -12.64 2.73
N PRO A 270 20.11 -13.31 1.82
CA PRO A 270 20.26 -12.86 0.45
C PRO A 270 18.93 -12.91 -0.31
N ALA A 271 18.87 -12.21 -1.45
CA ALA A 271 17.71 -12.26 -2.35
C ALA A 271 17.49 -13.70 -2.84
N SER A 272 16.23 -14.15 -2.82
CA SER A 272 15.80 -15.31 -3.58
C SER A 272 15.54 -14.92 -5.04
N GLY A 273 15.34 -15.89 -5.95
CA GLY A 273 14.99 -15.58 -7.34
C GLY A 273 13.68 -14.80 -7.52
N MET A 274 12.87 -14.68 -6.46
CA MET A 274 11.59 -13.94 -6.44
C MET A 274 11.71 -12.57 -5.75
N ALA A 275 12.90 -12.20 -5.30
CA ALA A 275 13.17 -10.94 -4.62
C ALA A 275 13.96 -10.00 -5.54
N SER A 276 13.69 -8.71 -5.43
CA SER A 276 14.41 -7.69 -6.18
C SER A 276 14.49 -6.41 -5.35
N ALA A 277 14.76 -5.28 -5.98
CA ALA A 277 14.88 -4.02 -5.30
C ALA A 277 14.20 -2.90 -6.08
N ASP A 278 13.49 -2.07 -5.35
CA ASP A 278 13.14 -0.74 -5.82
C ASP A 278 14.35 0.19 -5.74
N VAL A 279 14.23 1.31 -6.44
CA VAL A 279 15.21 2.38 -6.40
C VAL A 279 14.45 3.67 -6.17
N SER A 280 14.82 4.40 -5.13
CA SER A 280 14.41 5.79 -4.95
C SER A 280 15.56 6.72 -5.37
N ASP A 281 15.24 7.87 -5.93
CA ASP A 281 16.24 8.85 -6.38
C ASP A 281 15.65 10.27 -6.29
N PRO A 282 15.43 10.79 -5.06
CA PRO A 282 14.66 12.01 -4.86
C PRO A 282 15.32 13.21 -5.53
N ALA A 283 14.58 13.90 -6.39
CA ALA A 283 15.07 15.03 -7.18
C ALA A 283 14.27 16.32 -6.95
N HIS A 284 12.94 16.22 -6.87
CA HIS A 284 12.07 17.38 -6.64
C HIS A 284 10.86 16.99 -5.78
N GLU A 285 10.33 17.94 -5.01
CA GLU A 285 9.11 17.73 -4.24
C GLU A 285 7.86 17.79 -5.13
N ALA A 286 6.94 16.84 -4.96
CA ALA A 286 5.64 16.84 -5.60
C ALA A 286 4.78 17.98 -5.08
N THR A 287 4.21 18.77 -5.99
CA THR A 287 3.14 19.72 -5.65
C THR A 287 1.80 19.04 -5.78
N TYR A 288 1.03 18.98 -4.69
CA TYR A 288 -0.29 18.36 -4.68
C TYR A 288 -1.23 19.05 -3.69
N ALA A 289 -2.54 18.94 -3.93
CA ALA A 289 -3.58 19.36 -2.99
C ALA A 289 -4.15 18.15 -2.25
N LEU A 290 -4.62 18.35 -1.02
CA LEU A 290 -5.40 17.33 -0.32
C LEU A 290 -6.84 17.33 -0.82
N ALA A 291 -7.38 16.15 -1.05
CA ALA A 291 -8.79 15.92 -1.34
C ALA A 291 -9.39 15.01 -0.28
N TYR A 292 -10.65 15.25 0.06
CA TYR A 292 -11.32 14.58 1.17
C TYR A 292 -12.53 13.83 0.65
N LEU A 293 -12.45 12.51 0.67
CA LEU A 293 -13.53 11.60 0.30
C LEU A 293 -14.05 10.88 1.54
N ALA A 294 -15.33 10.54 1.56
CA ALA A 294 -15.86 9.66 2.59
C ALA A 294 -15.20 8.28 2.44
N PRO A 295 -14.86 7.57 3.53
CA PRO A 295 -14.35 6.20 3.43
C PRO A 295 -15.27 5.25 2.66
N SER A 296 -16.58 5.50 2.65
CA SER A 296 -17.53 4.74 1.83
C SER A 296 -17.49 5.05 0.33
N ASP A 297 -16.69 6.00 -0.13
CA ASP A 297 -16.59 6.39 -1.53
C ASP A 297 -15.99 5.26 -2.40
N ALA A 298 -16.31 5.24 -3.69
CA ALA A 298 -15.82 4.24 -4.63
C ALA A 298 -14.29 4.19 -4.73
N PHE A 299 -13.58 5.31 -4.57
CA PHE A 299 -12.12 5.30 -4.51
C PHE A 299 -11.58 4.25 -3.51
N TYR A 300 -12.21 4.16 -2.33
CA TYR A 300 -11.82 3.21 -1.30
C TYR A 300 -12.54 1.87 -1.40
N SER A 301 -13.80 1.86 -1.82
CA SER A 301 -14.71 0.73 -1.57
C SER A 301 -15.23 0.03 -2.82
N PHE A 302 -14.75 0.37 -4.02
CA PHE A 302 -15.16 -0.30 -5.25
C PHE A 302 -14.75 -1.78 -5.25
N ALA A 303 -15.72 -2.69 -5.28
CA ALA A 303 -15.49 -4.13 -5.29
C ALA A 303 -15.12 -4.66 -6.70
N GLY A 304 -15.47 -3.93 -7.75
CA GLY A 304 -15.10 -4.29 -9.12
C GLY A 304 -13.63 -4.00 -9.44
N TYR A 305 -13.32 -3.81 -10.72
CA TYR A 305 -11.98 -3.51 -11.23
C TYR A 305 -11.87 -2.03 -11.61
N LEU A 306 -10.92 -1.29 -11.02
CA LEU A 306 -10.60 0.11 -11.36
C LEU A 306 -9.50 0.21 -12.44
N GLY A 307 -9.60 -0.62 -13.47
CA GLY A 307 -8.66 -0.70 -14.59
C GLY A 307 -8.97 -1.92 -15.45
N GLU A 308 -8.31 -2.02 -16.60
CA GLU A 308 -8.53 -3.12 -17.53
C GLU A 308 -8.24 -4.48 -16.89
N ARG A 309 -9.02 -5.49 -17.31
CA ARG A 309 -8.70 -6.89 -17.04
C ARG A 309 -7.69 -7.35 -18.10
N ARG A 310 -6.46 -7.60 -17.68
CA ARG A 310 -5.34 -8.00 -18.56
C ARG A 310 -5.14 -9.52 -18.42
N VAL A 311 -4.65 -10.15 -19.49
CA VAL A 311 -4.54 -11.62 -19.55
C VAL A 311 -3.50 -12.18 -18.57
N LEU A 312 -2.47 -11.39 -18.24
CA LEU A 312 -1.41 -11.82 -17.35
C LEU A 312 -1.73 -11.43 -15.89
N PRO A 313 -1.56 -12.36 -14.93
CA PRO A 313 -1.72 -12.09 -13.52
C PRO A 313 -0.94 -10.86 -13.04
N GLY A 314 -1.55 -10.09 -12.14
CA GLY A 314 -0.92 -8.90 -11.54
C GLY A 314 -0.86 -7.68 -12.46
N ARG A 315 -1.53 -7.72 -13.62
CA ARG A 315 -1.70 -6.57 -14.51
C ARG A 315 -3.12 -5.99 -14.49
N ASP A 316 -4.06 -6.67 -13.82
CA ASP A 316 -5.45 -6.23 -13.71
C ASP A 316 -5.59 -4.92 -12.92
N GLY A 317 -6.60 -4.14 -13.26
CA GLY A 317 -7.01 -2.99 -12.46
C GLY A 317 -7.38 -3.39 -11.02
N PRO A 318 -6.85 -2.69 -10.00
CA PRO A 318 -7.14 -3.00 -8.61
C PRO A 318 -8.61 -2.72 -8.23
N PRO A 319 -9.19 -3.43 -7.24
CA PRO A 319 -10.39 -2.95 -6.54
C PRO A 319 -10.07 -1.67 -5.75
N GLY A 320 -11.03 -1.07 -5.06
CA GLY A 320 -10.81 0.17 -4.30
C GLY A 320 -9.73 0.07 -3.22
N ALA A 321 -9.19 1.23 -2.83
CA ALA A 321 -7.99 1.34 -2.00
C ALA A 321 -8.06 0.65 -0.61
N ASP A 322 -9.25 0.36 -0.09
CA ASP A 322 -9.40 -0.39 1.16
C ASP A 322 -9.24 -1.90 0.99
N TYR A 323 -9.25 -2.44 -0.22
CA TYR A 323 -8.96 -3.86 -0.46
C TYR A 323 -7.44 -4.08 -0.56
N ASN A 324 -6.73 -3.68 0.50
CA ASN A 324 -5.27 -3.62 0.55
C ASN A 324 -4.60 -4.63 1.49
N ALA A 325 -5.38 -5.33 2.31
CA ALA A 325 -4.90 -6.37 3.20
C ALA A 325 -6.01 -7.39 3.43
N PHE A 326 -5.64 -8.63 3.76
CA PHE A 326 -6.61 -9.67 4.10
C PHE A 326 -7.52 -9.22 5.27
N PRO A 327 -8.78 -9.68 5.33
CA PRO A 327 -9.74 -9.27 6.37
C PRO A 327 -9.22 -9.40 7.80
N SER A 328 -8.45 -10.46 8.12
CA SER A 328 -7.85 -10.67 9.44
C SER A 328 -6.81 -9.62 9.83
N PHE A 329 -6.18 -8.97 8.84
CA PHE A 329 -5.22 -7.90 9.04
C PHE A 329 -5.83 -6.51 8.81
N LYS A 330 -7.11 -6.38 8.42
CA LYS A 330 -7.73 -5.08 8.17
C LYS A 330 -7.75 -4.11 9.37
N PRO A 331 -7.95 -4.55 10.64
CA PRO A 331 -7.89 -3.63 11.77
C PRO A 331 -6.58 -2.85 11.81
N LEU A 332 -6.64 -1.52 11.89
CA LEU A 332 -5.46 -0.65 11.80
C LEU A 332 -4.44 -0.93 12.91
N GLY A 333 -4.90 -1.24 14.13
CA GLY A 333 -4.01 -1.67 15.22
C GLY A 333 -3.25 -2.96 14.90
N THR A 334 -3.91 -3.91 14.23
CA THR A 334 -3.26 -5.14 13.77
C THR A 334 -2.23 -4.84 12.69
N GLN A 335 -2.55 -3.98 11.70
CA GLN A 335 -1.58 -3.58 10.68
C GLN A 335 -0.37 -2.90 11.31
N LEU A 336 -0.60 -1.91 12.19
CA LEU A 336 0.44 -1.18 12.89
C LEU A 336 1.44 -2.12 13.59
N VAL A 337 0.92 -3.11 14.31
CA VAL A 337 1.72 -4.10 15.05
C VAL A 337 2.39 -5.12 14.13
N ALA A 338 1.62 -5.78 13.27
CA ALA A 338 2.11 -6.91 12.47
C ALA A 338 3.12 -6.48 11.40
N SER A 339 3.09 -5.21 11.00
CA SER A 339 4.04 -4.66 10.03
C SER A 339 5.22 -3.91 10.65
N TYR A 340 5.34 -3.89 11.98
CA TYR A 340 6.50 -3.32 12.66
C TYR A 340 7.62 -4.35 12.73
N TRP A 341 8.76 -4.04 12.12
CA TRP A 341 10.00 -4.81 12.22
C TRP A 341 11.20 -3.94 11.83
N ARG A 342 12.39 -4.34 12.31
CA ARG A 342 13.63 -3.60 12.11
C ARG A 342 14.60 -4.38 11.23
N GLU A 343 15.22 -3.67 10.30
CA GLU A 343 16.31 -4.19 9.47
C GLU A 343 17.46 -4.70 10.36
N GLY A 344 17.97 -5.88 10.05
CA GLY A 344 19.02 -6.56 10.81
C GLY A 344 18.57 -7.18 12.15
N ASN A 345 17.30 -7.09 12.53
CA ASN A 345 16.84 -7.57 13.84
C ASN A 345 16.33 -9.02 13.77
N ALA A 346 17.15 -9.98 14.18
CA ALA A 346 16.81 -11.40 14.20
C ALA A 346 15.66 -11.75 15.17
N ASP A 347 15.48 -10.99 16.25
CA ASP A 347 14.42 -11.24 17.22
C ASP A 347 13.04 -10.86 16.67
N ASP A 348 12.96 -9.77 15.90
CA ASP A 348 11.75 -9.40 15.15
C ASP A 348 11.39 -10.52 14.17
N LEU A 349 12.37 -11.07 13.45
CA LEU A 349 12.15 -12.17 12.52
C LEU A 349 11.60 -13.41 13.24
N ALA A 350 12.21 -13.79 14.37
CA ALA A 350 11.78 -14.94 15.15
C ALA A 350 10.32 -14.79 15.66
N ARG A 351 9.89 -13.57 16.02
CA ARG A 351 8.50 -13.27 16.42
C ARG A 351 7.52 -13.31 15.24
N LEU A 352 7.93 -12.86 14.06
CA LEU A 352 7.05 -12.68 12.90
C LEU A 352 6.93 -13.93 12.02
N LEU A 353 7.93 -14.81 11.97
CA LEU A 353 7.86 -16.04 11.17
C LEU A 353 6.62 -16.90 11.49
N PRO A 354 6.22 -17.11 12.76
CA PRO A 354 4.99 -17.84 13.09
C PRO A 354 3.70 -17.15 12.60
N VAL A 355 3.68 -15.81 12.53
CA VAL A 355 2.53 -15.05 11.97
C VAL A 355 2.36 -15.35 10.48
N LEU A 356 3.49 -15.40 9.76
CA LEU A 356 3.52 -15.52 8.30
C LEU A 356 3.49 -16.97 7.80
N ALA A 357 3.88 -17.94 8.62
CA ALA A 357 3.90 -19.36 8.24
C ALA A 357 2.51 -20.03 8.34
N HIS A 358 1.50 -19.35 8.89
CA HIS A 358 0.18 -19.93 9.24
C HIS A 358 0.25 -21.15 10.20
N ASP A 359 1.42 -21.48 10.74
CA ASP A 359 1.68 -22.64 11.60
C ASP A 359 1.43 -22.36 13.10
N SER A 360 1.01 -21.14 13.46
CA SER A 360 0.70 -20.74 14.84
C SER A 360 -0.59 -19.93 14.93
N PRO A 361 -1.26 -19.88 16.10
CA PRO A 361 -2.39 -18.98 16.29
C PRO A 361 -1.91 -17.54 16.09
N VAL A 362 -2.29 -16.94 14.95
CA VAL A 362 -1.91 -15.57 14.53
C VAL A 362 -2.02 -14.55 15.66
N VAL A 363 -2.97 -14.76 16.59
CA VAL A 363 -3.19 -13.94 17.79
C VAL A 363 -1.98 -13.87 18.72
N SER A 364 -1.31 -14.98 19.05
CA SER A 364 -0.24 -14.98 20.06
C SER A 364 1.02 -14.27 19.56
N ALA A 365 1.34 -14.44 18.28
CA ALA A 365 2.50 -13.79 17.67
C ALA A 365 2.25 -12.28 17.45
N ILE A 366 1.02 -11.86 17.12
CA ILE A 366 0.64 -10.44 17.12
C ILE A 366 0.77 -9.84 18.53
N GLN A 367 0.36 -10.55 19.59
CA GLN A 367 0.49 -10.06 20.97
C GLN A 367 1.96 -9.86 21.38
N ALA A 368 2.85 -10.79 21.00
CA ALA A 368 4.28 -10.65 21.26
C ALA A 368 4.86 -9.43 20.52
N GLN A 369 4.49 -9.23 19.25
CA GLN A 369 4.93 -8.07 18.49
C GLN A 369 4.35 -6.76 19.02
N ALA A 370 3.11 -6.78 19.54
CA ALA A 370 2.48 -5.64 20.17
C ALA A 370 3.24 -5.20 21.43
N ALA A 371 3.71 -6.15 22.24
CA ALA A 371 4.52 -5.86 23.42
C ALA A 371 5.85 -5.20 23.05
N GLU A 372 6.51 -5.65 21.98
CA GLU A 372 7.75 -5.05 21.48
C GLU A 372 7.54 -3.63 20.93
N LEU A 373 6.47 -3.42 20.15
CA LEU A 373 6.10 -2.07 19.69
C LEU A 373 5.81 -1.15 20.89
N GLY A 374 5.05 -1.63 21.87
CA GLY A 374 4.75 -0.89 23.09
C GLY A 374 5.98 -0.52 23.91
N ALA A 375 6.94 -1.43 24.02
CA ALA A 375 8.22 -1.18 24.68
C ALA A 375 9.05 -0.13 23.94
N THR A 376 9.08 -0.21 22.61
CA THR A 376 9.78 0.75 21.73
C THR A 376 9.19 2.15 21.88
N LEU A 377 7.86 2.29 21.79
CA LEU A 377 7.17 3.57 21.94
C LEU A 377 7.45 4.20 23.32
N ARG A 378 7.36 3.43 24.41
CA ARG A 378 7.69 3.92 25.76
C ARG A 378 9.14 4.39 25.88
N LYS A 379 10.09 3.62 25.32
CA LYS A 379 11.53 3.99 25.34
C LYS A 379 11.78 5.33 24.65
N LEU A 380 11.01 5.63 23.61
CA LEU A 380 11.10 6.88 22.85
C LEU A 380 10.26 8.03 23.42
N GLY A 381 9.54 7.78 24.52
CA GLY A 381 8.72 8.80 25.19
C GLY A 381 7.34 9.04 24.56
N HIS A 382 6.79 8.05 23.85
CA HIS A 382 5.54 8.13 23.10
C HIS A 382 4.29 7.60 23.81
#